data_AF-A0AAW5LJ88-F1
#
_entry.id   AF-A0AAW5LJ88-F1
#
_cell.length_a   1.000
_cell.length_b   1.000
_cell.length_c   1.000
_cell.angle_alpha   90.00
_cell.angle_beta   90.00
_cell.angle_gamma   90.00
#
_symmetry.space_group_name_H-M   'P 1'
#
loop_
_entity.id
_entity.type
_entity.pdbx_description
1 polymer ?
#
loop_
_entity_poly.entity_id
_entity_poly.type
_entity_poly.pdbx_seq_one_letter_code
_entity_poly.pdbx_strand_id
1 'polypeptide(L)' 'MIDNRLNRKYAMEFIVSHLTYVKVTNKSHYICLFIDLFNREIIRVSTGRYKSAELVIRALFKSCAS' A
#
# COMPACT_ATOMS: atom_id res chain seq x y z
N MET A 1 -19.96 -27.67 0.80
CA MET A 1 -19.63 -26.29 1.18
C MET A 1 -18.25 -26.30 1.81
N ILE A 2 -17.23 -25.87 1.07
CA ILE A 2 -15.87 -25.77 1.62
C ILE A 2 -15.82 -24.41 2.30
N ASP A 3 -15.78 -24.43 3.63
CA ASP A 3 -15.65 -23.22 4.46
C ASP A 3 -14.22 -22.69 4.28
N ASN A 4 -14.01 -21.83 3.28
CA ASN A 4 -12.75 -21.11 3.04
C ASN A 4 -12.56 -19.98 4.07
N ARG A 5 -12.71 -20.28 5.36
CA ARG A 5 -12.23 -19.41 6.43
C ARG A 5 -10.71 -19.53 6.47
N LEU A 6 -10.05 -18.89 5.51
CA LEU A 6 -8.62 -18.64 5.56
C LEU A 6 -8.33 -18.03 6.93
N ASN A 7 -7.62 -18.81 7.73
CA ASN A 7 -7.27 -18.54 9.10
C ASN A 7 -6.66 -17.12 9.18
N ARG A 8 -7.42 -16.12 9.68
CA ARG A 8 -6.98 -14.71 9.88
C ARG A 8 -5.83 -14.56 10.89
N LYS A 9 -5.15 -15.66 11.22
CA LYS A 9 -4.05 -15.75 12.18
C LYS A 9 -2.74 -15.20 11.62
N TYR A 10 -2.67 -14.98 10.31
CA TYR A 10 -1.49 -14.51 9.57
C TYR A 10 -1.65 -13.07 9.03
N ALA A 11 -2.61 -12.31 9.55
CA ALA A 11 -2.79 -10.91 9.16
C ALA A 11 -1.48 -10.13 9.38
N MET A 12 -1.07 -9.34 8.38
CA MET A 12 0.15 -8.54 8.37
C MET A 12 1.48 -9.33 8.41
N GLU A 13 1.50 -10.65 8.20
CA GLU A 13 2.77 -11.40 8.13
C GLU A 13 3.59 -11.07 6.88
N PHE A 14 2.94 -10.91 5.73
CA PHE A 14 3.59 -10.51 4.48
C PHE A 14 3.02 -9.20 3.97
N ILE A 15 3.77 -8.13 4.19
CA ILE A 15 3.46 -6.81 3.67
C ILE A 15 4.42 -6.50 2.52
N VAL A 16 3.86 -6.17 1.35
CA VAL A 16 4.64 -5.79 0.17
C VAL A 16 4.37 -4.34 -0.20
N SER A 17 5.43 -3.60 -0.46
CA SER A 17 5.36 -2.24 -1.01
C SER A 17 5.40 -2.29 -2.54
N HIS A 18 4.51 -1.55 -3.20
CA HIS A 18 4.51 -1.40 -4.65
C HIS A 18 4.48 0.08 -5.03
N LEU A 19 5.18 0.47 -6.11
CA LEU A 19 5.22 1.83 -6.61
C LEU A 19 4.75 1.87 -8.07
N THR A 20 3.66 2.58 -8.33
CA THR A 20 3.08 2.70 -9.67
C THR A 20 3.09 4.15 -10.14
N TYR A 21 3.33 4.34 -11.44
CA TYR A 21 3.18 5.63 -12.11
C TYR A 21 1.76 5.78 -12.63
N VAL A 22 1.15 6.95 -12.41
CA VAL A 22 -0.16 7.32 -12.94
C VAL A 22 -0.11 8.71 -13.58
N LYS A 23 -0.91 8.92 -14.63
CA LYS A 23 -1.05 10.22 -15.29
C LYS A 23 -2.51 10.67 -15.20
N VAL A 24 -2.73 11.83 -14.59
CA VAL A 24 -4.07 12.43 -14.38
C VAL A 24 -4.04 13.86 -14.90
N THR A 25 -4.96 14.23 -15.80
CA THR A 25 -5.08 15.59 -16.36
C THR A 25 -3.72 16.18 -16.79
N ASN A 26 -2.95 15.40 -17.54
CA ASN A 26 -1.60 15.74 -18.02
C ASN A 26 -0.51 15.93 -16.93
N LYS A 27 -0.78 15.56 -15.68
CA LYS A 27 0.19 15.57 -14.58
C LYS A 27 0.56 14.14 -14.17
N SER A 28 1.85 13.91 -14.00
CA SER A 28 2.43 12.64 -13.55
C SER A 28 2.47 12.55 -12.04
N HIS A 29 2.05 11.42 -11.49
CA HIS A 29 2.17 11.11 -10.07
C HIS A 29 2.68 9.68 -9.89
N TYR A 30 3.38 9.46 -8.80
CA TYR A 30 3.76 8.15 -8.29
C TYR A 30 2.93 7.85 -7.05
N ILE A 31 2.39 6.64 -7.00
CA ILE A 31 1.61 6.12 -5.89
C ILE A 31 2.40 4.97 -5.27
N CYS A 32 2.68 5.05 -3.97
CA CYS A 32 3.22 3.94 -3.19
C CYS A 32 2.09 3.27 -2.39
N LEU A 33 1.95 1.97 -2.54
CA LEU A 33 0.96 1.13 -1.88
C LEU A 33 1.67 0.13 -0.97
N PHE A 34 1.16 -0.07 0.25
CA PHE A 34 1.53 -1.19 1.12
C PHE A 34 0.36 -2.14 1.21
N ILE A 35 0.56 -3.38 0.81
CA ILE A 35 -0.50 -4.38 0.66
C ILE A 35 -0.19 -5.56 1.58
N ASP A 36 -1.17 -5.95 2.39
CA ASP A 36 -1.16 -7.22 3.09
C ASP A 36 -1.59 -8.31 2.09
N LEU A 37 -0.66 -9.20 1.75
CA LEU A 37 -0.91 -10.24 0.76
C LEU A 37 -1.91 -11.31 1.24
N PHE A 38 -2.00 -11.56 2.55
CA PHE A 38 -2.91 -12.55 3.10
C PHE A 38 -4.34 -12.06 3.04
N ASN A 39 -4.59 -10.84 3.50
CA ASN A 39 -5.92 -10.24 3.51
C ASN A 39 -6.30 -9.63 2.15
N ARG A 40 -5.33 -9.46 1.23
CA ARG A 40 -5.48 -8.76 -0.06
C ARG A 40 -6.00 -7.33 0.11
N GLU A 41 -5.56 -6.67 1.18
CA GLU A 41 -5.99 -5.34 1.57
C GLU A 41 -4.86 -4.33 1.44
N ILE A 42 -5.19 -3.11 1.02
CA ILE A 42 -4.25 -1.99 1.04
C ILE A 42 -4.21 -1.44 2.45
N ILE A 43 -3.05 -1.55 3.10
CA ILE A 43 -2.84 -1.09 4.47
C ILE A 43 -2.51 0.40 4.50
N ARG A 44 -1.67 0.88 3.56
CA ARG A 44 -1.27 2.30 3.48
C ARG A 44 -0.99 2.76 2.07
N VAL A 45 -1.13 4.07 1.88
CA VAL A 45 -0.91 4.76 0.60
C VAL A 45 -0.18 6.09 0.81
N SER A 46 0.74 6.40 -0.10
CA SER A 46 1.29 7.74 -0.27
C SER A 46 1.37 8.10 -1.77
N THR A 47 1.38 9.41 -2.07
CA THR A 47 1.42 9.92 -3.44
C THR A 47 2.37 11.09 -3.57
N GLY A 48 3.04 11.25 -4.71
CA GLY A 48 3.92 12.39 -4.97
C GLY A 48 4.29 12.52 -6.43
N ARG A 49 4.92 13.63 -6.80
CA ARG A 49 5.25 13.94 -8.21
C ARG A 49 6.47 13.18 -8.74
N TYR A 50 7.32 12.68 -7.85
CA TYR A 50 8.61 12.06 -8.20
C TYR A 50 8.73 10.67 -7.58
N LYS A 51 9.46 9.77 -8.26
CA LYS A 51 9.87 8.47 -7.72
C LYS A 51 10.93 8.70 -6.64
N SER A 52 10.52 8.86 -5.39
CA SER A 52 11.41 9.14 -4.26
C SER A 52 11.23 8.15 -3.11
N ALA A 53 12.31 7.91 -2.36
CA ALA A 53 12.27 7.11 -1.13
C ALA A 53 11.31 7.70 -0.10
N GLU A 54 11.16 9.03 -0.10
CA GLU A 54 10.23 9.75 0.76
C GLU A 54 8.77 9.28 0.59
N LEU A 55 8.36 8.82 -0.61
CA LEU A 55 7.03 8.23 -0.77
C LEU A 55 6.86 6.95 0.03
N VAL A 56 7.86 6.06 -0.04
CA VAL A 56 7.84 4.80 0.69
C VAL A 56 7.87 5.08 2.20
N ILE A 57 8.75 5.98 2.64
CA ILE A 57 8.85 6.42 4.05
C ILE A 57 7.52 7.01 4.53
N ARG A 58 6.89 7.90 3.76
CA ARG A 58 5.58 8.48 4.12
C ARG A 58 4.49 7.43 4.20
N ALA A 59 4.49 6.42 3.35
CA ALA A 59 3.52 5.32 3.47
C ALA A 59 3.84 4.47 4.72
N LEU A 60 5.09 4.10 4.96
CA LEU A 60 5.53 3.30 6.11
C LEU A 60 5.29 3.96 7.46
N PHE A 61 5.55 5.26 7.56
CA PHE A 61 5.53 6.02 8.81
C PHE A 61 4.40 7.04 8.88
N LYS A 62 3.39 6.96 7.99
CA LYS A 62 2.14 7.70 8.17
C LYS A 62 1.50 7.28 9.50
N SER A 63 1.84 7.99 10.57
CA SER A 63 1.11 7.93 11.82
C SER A 63 -0.29 8.46 11.56
N CYS A 64 -1.26 7.85 12.21
CA CYS A 64 -2.62 8.36 12.28
C CYS A 64 -2.53 9.85 12.68
N ALA A 65 -2.85 10.76 11.77
CA ALA A 65 -3.18 12.12 12.17
C ALA A 65 -4.62 12.02 12.67
N SER A 66 -4.75 11.99 14.00
CA SER A 66 -6.02 12.19 14.71
C SER A 66 -6.68 13.49 14.31
#